data_AF-A0A3S0M6R9-F1
#
_entry.id   AF-A0A3S0M6R9-F1
#
_cell.length_a   1.000
_cell.length_b   1.000
_cell.length_c   1.000
_cell.angle_alpha   90.00
_cell.angle_beta   90.00
_cell.angle_gamma   90.00
#
_symmetry.space_group_name_H-M   'P 1'
#
loop_
_entity.id
_entity.type
_entity.pdbx_description
1 polymer ?
#
loop_
_entity_poly.entity_id
_entity_poly.type
_entity_poly.pdbx_seq_one_letter_code
_entity_poly.pdbx_strand_id
1 'polypeptide(L)'
;MATLGFGEMVRSFFLNFPYTGGAGGFHGMQLVPVGYMWIWTGVLVLAVFLLESSRLWLKLRAVHDDEAAADLLGLDVTAVKVGAFGIGAAIAAIAGGLFAHHHLYIEPGNFGFERSIDLVIAVILGGSTVAPGALLGGAIVVLLPENLRMLAQWRLAAFGTLLVLVLLTRRQGLLDRPLLRRFVPWQRA
;
A
#
# COMPACT_ATOMS: atom_id res chain seq x y z
N MET A 1 -17.63 -1.93 -2.59
CA MET A 1 -18.30 -1.11 -3.62
C MET A 1 -18.17 0.38 -3.33
N ALA A 2 -18.54 0.88 -2.14
CA ALA A 2 -18.48 2.32 -1.82
C ALA A 2 -17.07 2.95 -1.95
N THR A 3 -16.00 2.26 -1.54
CA THR A 3 -14.61 2.76 -1.60
C THR A 3 -14.06 2.82 -3.03
N LEU A 4 -14.42 1.85 -3.88
CA LEU A 4 -14.07 1.86 -5.30
C LEU A 4 -14.80 2.97 -6.04
N GLY A 5 -16.10 3.15 -5.75
CA GLY A 5 -16.88 4.26 -6.28
C GLY A 5 -16.30 5.62 -5.88
N PHE A 6 -15.87 5.77 -4.62
CA PHE A 6 -15.14 6.96 -4.18
C PHE A 6 -13.84 7.18 -4.95
N GLY A 7 -13.03 6.14 -5.15
CA GLY A 7 -11.79 6.22 -5.94
C GLY A 7 -12.03 6.68 -7.38
N GLU A 8 -13.00 6.09 -8.08
CA GLU A 8 -13.34 6.51 -9.45
C GLU A 8 -13.98 7.90 -9.49
N MET A 9 -14.73 8.32 -8.47
CA MET A 9 -15.22 9.70 -8.35
C MET A 9 -14.07 10.70 -8.24
N VAL A 10 -13.09 10.43 -7.37
CA VAL A 10 -11.90 11.28 -7.23
C VAL A 10 -11.12 11.34 -8.54
N ARG A 11 -10.92 10.20 -9.21
CA ARG A 11 -10.27 10.13 -10.53
C ARG A 11 -11.04 10.93 -11.57
N SER A 12 -12.35 10.76 -11.65
CA SER A 12 -13.23 11.49 -12.58
C SER A 12 -13.20 13.00 -12.34
N PHE A 13 -13.15 13.42 -11.08
CA PHE A 13 -12.96 14.83 -10.73
C PHE A 13 -11.66 15.38 -11.32
N PHE A 14 -10.53 14.70 -11.12
CA PHE A 14 -9.23 15.14 -11.64
C PHE A 14 -9.12 15.09 -13.18
N LEU A 15 -9.81 14.16 -13.83
CA LEU A 15 -9.89 14.12 -15.30
C LEU A 15 -10.56 15.37 -15.88
N ASN A 16 -11.56 15.90 -15.16
CA ASN A 16 -12.30 17.09 -15.56
C ASN A 16 -11.73 18.40 -14.97
N PHE A 17 -10.70 18.31 -14.12
CA PHE A 17 -10.14 19.47 -13.43
C PHE A 17 -9.03 20.14 -14.27
N PRO A 18 -9.20 21.40 -14.72
CA PRO A 18 -8.27 22.02 -15.68
C PRO A 18 -6.89 22.32 -15.10
N TYR A 19 -6.80 22.67 -13.81
CA TYR A 19 -5.54 23.07 -13.17
C TYR A 19 -4.52 21.93 -13.02
N THR A 20 -4.97 20.67 -13.05
CA THR A 20 -4.09 19.49 -13.01
C THR A 20 -3.72 18.98 -14.41
N GLY A 21 -4.07 19.73 -15.47
CA GLY A 21 -3.90 19.30 -16.86
C GLY A 21 -4.97 18.32 -17.36
N GLY A 22 -6.04 18.10 -16.57
CA GLY A 22 -7.17 17.26 -16.91
C GLY A 22 -6.76 15.84 -17.33
N ALA A 23 -7.33 15.35 -18.43
CA ALA A 23 -6.99 14.05 -19.01
C ALA A 23 -5.54 13.94 -19.51
N GLY A 24 -4.92 15.06 -19.87
CA GLY A 24 -3.54 15.12 -20.36
C GLY A 24 -2.48 15.11 -19.25
N GLY A 25 -2.89 15.13 -17.98
CA GLY A 25 -1.99 15.06 -16.84
C GLY A 25 -1.16 16.33 -16.60
N PHE A 26 -0.45 16.33 -15.48
CA PHE A 26 0.42 17.42 -15.07
C PHE A 26 1.87 17.15 -15.49
N HIS A 27 2.47 18.13 -16.16
CA HIS A 27 3.86 18.11 -16.62
C HIS A 27 4.66 19.24 -15.95
N GLY A 28 6.00 19.14 -16.00
CA GLY A 28 6.89 20.19 -15.49
C GLY A 28 7.25 20.05 -14.01
N MET A 29 7.07 18.85 -13.45
CA MET A 29 7.59 18.53 -12.13
C MET A 29 9.13 18.56 -12.15
N GLN A 30 9.73 19.13 -11.11
CA GLN A 30 11.18 19.11 -10.97
C GLN A 30 11.64 17.70 -10.59
N LEU A 31 12.76 17.29 -11.18
CA LEU A 31 13.42 16.03 -10.85
C LEU A 31 13.94 16.12 -9.41
N VAL A 32 13.41 15.26 -8.57
CA VAL A 32 13.86 15.13 -7.19
C VAL A 32 15.00 14.11 -7.14
N PRO A 33 16.13 14.41 -6.48
CA PRO A 33 17.24 13.46 -6.37
C PRO A 33 16.81 12.14 -5.74
N VAL A 34 17.34 11.03 -6.25
CA VAL A 34 17.02 9.68 -5.75
C VAL A 34 17.30 9.55 -4.24
N GLY A 35 18.33 10.22 -3.73
CA GLY A 35 18.63 10.25 -2.29
C GLY A 35 17.48 10.82 -1.45
N TYR A 36 16.79 11.84 -1.94
CA TYR A 36 15.62 12.42 -1.27
C TYR A 36 14.45 11.43 -1.23
N MET A 37 14.26 10.64 -2.29
CA MET A 37 13.23 9.59 -2.34
C MET A 37 13.49 8.50 -1.28
N TRP A 38 14.75 8.07 -1.15
CA TRP A 38 15.13 7.09 -0.13
C TRP A 38 14.99 7.61 1.30
N ILE A 39 15.28 8.90 1.53
CA ILE A 39 15.07 9.53 2.84
C ILE A 39 13.59 9.49 3.22
N TRP A 40 12.70 9.95 2.34
CA TRP A 40 11.25 9.91 2.61
C TRP A 40 10.72 8.50 2.77
N THR A 41 11.19 7.55 1.96
CA THR A 41 10.84 6.15 2.12
C THR A 41 11.27 5.64 3.49
N GLY A 42 12.50 5.94 3.92
CA GLY A 42 13.02 5.60 5.25
C GLY A 42 12.22 6.25 6.37
N VAL A 43 11.82 7.52 6.22
CA VAL A 43 10.96 8.24 7.19
C VAL A 43 9.58 7.60 7.29
N LEU A 44 8.95 7.23 6.18
CA LEU A 44 7.66 6.54 6.17
C LEU A 44 7.76 5.17 6.85
N VAL A 45 8.80 4.40 6.52
CA VAL A 45 9.05 3.09 7.15
C VAL A 45 9.25 3.25 8.65
N LEU A 46 10.08 4.20 9.08
CA LEU A 46 10.29 4.51 10.49
C LEU A 46 9.01 4.96 11.18
N ALA A 47 8.20 5.81 10.55
CA ALA A 47 6.92 6.27 11.08
C ALA A 47 5.95 5.09 11.28
N VAL A 48 5.91 4.12 10.37
CA VAL A 48 5.12 2.89 10.53
C VAL A 48 5.63 2.05 11.70
N PHE A 49 6.95 1.86 11.85
CA PHE A 49 7.51 1.14 13.00
C PHE A 49 7.25 1.84 14.34
N LEU A 50 7.30 3.18 14.36
CA LEU A 50 6.93 3.98 15.55
C LEU A 50 5.43 3.87 15.84
N LEU A 51 4.59 3.83 14.82
CA LEU A 51 3.17 3.57 14.96
C LEU A 51 2.92 2.19 15.58
N GLU A 52 3.58 1.13 15.11
CA GLU A 52 3.44 -0.23 15.65
C GLU A 52 3.82 -0.34 17.14
N SER A 53 4.76 0.48 17.61
CA SER A 53 5.16 0.52 19.02
C SER A 53 4.28 1.43 19.89
N SER A 54 3.36 2.19 19.28
CA SER A 54 2.51 3.16 19.98
C SER A 54 1.23 2.52 20.56
N ARG A 55 0.62 3.21 21.53
CA ARG A 55 -0.71 2.83 22.08
C ARG A 55 -1.81 2.86 21.03
N LEU A 56 -1.65 3.64 19.96
CA LEU A 56 -2.63 3.73 18.89
C LEU A 56 -2.71 2.40 18.12
N TRP A 57 -1.58 1.72 17.91
CA TRP A 57 -1.56 0.39 17.29
C TRP A 57 -2.29 -0.66 18.11
N LEU A 58 -2.20 -0.60 19.45
CA LEU A 58 -2.95 -1.50 20.31
C LEU A 58 -4.47 -1.34 20.15
N LYS A 59 -4.95 -0.09 20.02
CA LYS A 59 -6.37 0.20 19.75
C LYS A 59 -6.80 -0.30 18.37
N LEU A 60 -5.97 -0.07 17.35
CA LEU A 60 -6.22 -0.58 15.99
C LEU A 60 -6.32 -2.11 15.98
N ARG A 61 -5.43 -2.78 16.70
CA ARG A 61 -5.41 -4.23 16.81
C ARG A 61 -6.61 -4.77 17.58
N ALA A 62 -7.01 -4.11 18.67
CA ALA A 62 -8.20 -4.50 19.42
C ALA A 62 -9.46 -4.45 18.53
N VAL A 63 -9.63 -3.38 17.75
CA VAL A 63 -10.74 -3.24 16.79
C VAL A 63 -10.65 -4.24 15.64
N HIS A 64 -9.44 -4.60 15.21
CA HIS A 64 -9.23 -5.62 14.17
C HIS A 64 -9.58 -7.04 14.66
N ASP A 65 -9.25 -7.37 15.91
CA ASP A 65 -9.42 -8.72 16.46
C ASP A 65 -10.90 -8.98 16.84
N ASP A 66 -11.55 -8.05 17.56
CA ASP A 66 -12.98 -8.12 17.84
C ASP A 66 -13.57 -6.71 18.06
N GLU A 67 -14.36 -6.27 17.08
CA GLU A 67 -15.01 -4.97 17.07
C GLU A 67 -16.04 -4.80 18.20
N ALA A 68 -16.84 -5.84 18.46
CA ALA A 68 -17.87 -5.78 19.48
C ALA A 68 -17.25 -5.76 20.88
N ALA A 69 -16.18 -6.54 21.10
CA ALA A 69 -15.44 -6.51 22.35
C ALA A 69 -14.74 -5.15 22.58
N ALA A 70 -14.18 -4.55 21.52
CA ALA A 70 -13.55 -3.24 21.61
C ALA A 70 -14.54 -2.13 22.01
N ASP A 71 -15.76 -2.17 21.46
CA ASP A 71 -16.83 -1.21 21.79
C ASP A 71 -17.28 -1.33 23.25
N LEU A 72 -17.42 -2.57 23.76
CA LEU A 72 -17.74 -2.84 25.17
C LEU A 72 -16.65 -2.32 26.14
N LEU A 73 -15.40 -2.25 25.70
CA LEU A 73 -14.29 -1.69 26.46
C LEU A 73 -14.20 -0.16 26.39
N GLY A 74 -15.17 0.50 25.73
CA GLY A 74 -15.27 1.95 25.62
C GLY A 74 -14.37 2.56 24.53
N LEU A 75 -13.91 1.76 23.56
CA LEU A 75 -13.22 2.28 22.39
C LEU A 75 -14.23 2.78 21.37
N ASP A 76 -14.08 4.02 20.92
CA ASP A 76 -14.81 4.50 19.75
C ASP A 76 -14.26 3.83 18.48
N VAL A 77 -14.88 2.71 18.13
CA VAL A 77 -14.55 1.89 16.95
C VAL A 77 -14.57 2.72 15.67
N THR A 78 -15.54 3.64 15.54
CA THR A 78 -15.71 4.45 14.34
C THR A 78 -14.54 5.41 14.19
N ALA A 79 -14.19 6.13 15.27
CA ALA A 79 -13.05 7.04 15.27
C ALA A 79 -11.73 6.30 15.00
N VAL A 80 -11.55 5.10 15.57
CA VAL A 80 -10.36 4.27 15.32
C VAL A 80 -10.26 3.85 13.85
N LYS A 81 -11.36 3.40 13.22
CA LYS A 81 -11.39 3.03 11.80
C LYS A 81 -11.15 4.23 10.87
N VAL A 82 -11.78 5.36 11.14
CA VAL A 82 -11.58 6.60 10.37
C VAL A 82 -10.14 7.10 10.51
N GLY A 83 -9.57 7.04 11.70
CA GLY A 83 -8.17 7.36 11.95
C GLY A 83 -7.21 6.43 11.20
N ALA A 84 -7.49 5.12 11.20
CA ALA A 84 -6.72 4.14 10.43
C ALA A 84 -6.71 4.47 8.93
N PHE A 85 -7.90 4.77 8.39
CA PHE A 85 -8.05 5.17 6.99
C PHE A 85 -7.30 6.46 6.68
N GLY A 86 -7.40 7.48 7.53
CA GLY A 86 -6.71 8.75 7.36
C GLY A 86 -5.18 8.62 7.38
N ILE A 87 -4.62 7.84 8.30
CA ILE A 87 -3.18 7.58 8.38
C ILE A 87 -2.71 6.83 7.12
N GLY A 88 -3.45 5.79 6.70
CA GLY A 88 -3.14 5.06 5.47
C GLY A 88 -3.19 5.93 4.23
N ALA A 89 -4.23 6.78 4.11
CA ALA A 89 -4.38 7.73 3.01
C ALA A 89 -3.25 8.77 2.98
N ALA A 90 -2.80 9.26 4.14
CA ALA A 90 -1.67 10.19 4.23
C ALA A 90 -0.36 9.56 3.75
N ILE A 91 -0.07 8.33 4.17
CA ILE A 91 1.12 7.58 3.71
C ILE A 91 1.05 7.34 2.19
N ALA A 92 -0.11 6.93 1.68
CA ALA A 92 -0.33 6.71 0.26
C ALA A 92 -0.20 8.00 -0.56
N ALA A 93 -0.68 9.14 -0.04
CA ALA A 93 -0.57 10.44 -0.69
C ALA A 93 0.90 10.90 -0.81
N ILE A 94 1.71 10.71 0.25
CA ILE A 94 3.15 10.99 0.20
C ILE A 94 3.81 10.10 -0.85
N ALA A 95 3.55 8.79 -0.84
CA ALA A 95 4.08 7.86 -1.83
C ALA A 95 3.67 8.24 -3.27
N GLY A 96 2.44 8.69 -3.48
CA GLY A 96 1.95 9.20 -4.78
C GLY A 96 2.67 10.47 -5.23
N GLY A 97 2.95 11.40 -4.31
CA GLY A 97 3.74 12.59 -4.61
C GLY A 97 5.18 12.27 -5.01
N LEU A 98 5.82 11.32 -4.32
CA LEU A 98 7.14 10.81 -4.70
C LEU A 98 7.12 10.13 -6.07
N PHE A 99 6.09 9.34 -6.36
CA PHE A 99 5.90 8.72 -7.67
C PHE A 99 5.80 9.76 -8.79
N ALA A 100 5.04 10.85 -8.57
CA ALA A 100 4.88 11.93 -9.54
C ALA A 100 6.23 12.60 -9.87
N HIS A 101 7.05 12.90 -8.85
CA HIS A 101 8.38 13.47 -9.04
C HIS A 101 9.40 12.51 -9.67
N HIS A 102 9.20 11.19 -9.54
CA HIS A 102 10.05 10.20 -10.19
C HIS A 102 9.76 10.06 -11.69
N HIS A 103 8.48 10.07 -12.05
CA HIS A 103 8.05 9.92 -13.45
C HIS A 103 8.00 11.26 -14.23
N LEU A 104 8.17 12.41 -13.54
CA LEU A 104 8.10 13.78 -14.10
C LEU A 104 6.78 14.13 -14.79
N TYR A 105 5.84 13.21 -14.76
CA TYR A 105 4.54 13.24 -15.41
C TYR A 105 3.57 12.42 -14.59
N ILE A 106 2.37 12.95 -14.38
CA ILE A 106 1.30 12.24 -13.73
C ILE A 106 -0.03 12.51 -14.44
N GLU A 107 -0.72 11.46 -14.81
CA GLU A 107 -2.08 11.53 -15.34
C GLU A 107 -3.04 10.73 -14.46
N PRO A 108 -4.30 11.17 -14.31
CA PRO A 108 -5.31 10.40 -13.59
C PRO A 108 -5.60 9.03 -14.23
N GLY A 109 -5.26 8.85 -15.53
CA GLY A 109 -5.34 7.58 -16.26
C GLY A 109 -4.56 6.45 -15.59
N ASN A 110 -3.38 6.75 -15.04
CA ASN A 110 -2.48 5.78 -14.41
C ASN A 110 -3.01 5.20 -13.09
N PHE A 111 -4.00 5.83 -12.46
CA PHE A 111 -4.55 5.45 -11.15
C PHE A 111 -5.96 4.86 -11.27
N GLY A 112 -6.22 4.11 -12.33
CA GLY A 112 -7.49 3.41 -12.51
C GLY A 112 -7.65 2.17 -11.62
N PHE A 113 -8.76 1.47 -11.82
CA PHE A 113 -9.11 0.22 -11.15
C PHE A 113 -8.00 -0.85 -11.20
N GLU A 114 -7.34 -1.03 -12.34
CA GLU A 114 -6.24 -1.99 -12.49
C GLU A 114 -5.11 -1.73 -11.49
N ARG A 115 -4.71 -0.46 -11.34
CA ARG A 115 -3.68 -0.06 -10.40
C ARG A 115 -4.08 -0.32 -8.94
N SER A 116 -5.36 -0.16 -8.63
CA SER A 116 -5.89 -0.47 -7.29
C SER A 116 -5.82 -1.97 -7.00
N ILE A 117 -6.09 -2.82 -8.00
CA ILE A 117 -5.93 -4.28 -7.87
C ILE A 117 -4.47 -4.64 -7.60
N ASP A 118 -3.52 -4.07 -8.34
CA ASP A 118 -2.09 -4.34 -8.15
C ASP A 118 -1.62 -4.03 -6.72
N LEU A 119 -2.10 -2.92 -6.15
CA LEU A 119 -1.78 -2.54 -4.77
C LEU A 119 -2.36 -3.53 -3.75
N VAL A 120 -3.59 -4.00 -3.96
CA VAL A 120 -4.21 -5.02 -3.10
C VAL A 120 -3.44 -6.34 -3.20
N ILE A 121 -3.09 -6.73 -4.43
CA ILE A 121 -2.25 -7.90 -4.71
C ILE A 121 -0.92 -7.82 -3.96
N ALA A 122 -0.25 -6.66 -4.00
CA ALA A 122 1.03 -6.46 -3.33
C ALA A 122 0.93 -6.72 -1.82
N VAL A 123 -0.13 -6.20 -1.18
CA VAL A 123 -0.35 -6.41 0.26
C VAL A 123 -0.66 -7.87 0.58
N ILE A 124 -1.53 -8.52 -0.21
CA ILE A 124 -1.88 -9.94 0.00
C ILE A 124 -0.65 -10.83 -0.20
N LEU A 125 0.14 -10.58 -1.24
CA LEU A 125 1.36 -11.33 -1.54
C LEU A 125 2.41 -11.18 -0.44
N GLY A 126 2.58 -9.96 0.05
CA GLY A 126 3.52 -9.63 1.12
C GLY A 126 3.13 -10.22 2.48
N GLY A 127 1.84 -10.25 2.77
CA GLY A 127 1.27 -10.64 4.07
C GLY A 127 0.74 -9.42 4.81
N SER A 128 -0.53 -9.45 5.21
CA SER A 128 -1.22 -8.36 5.92
C SER A 128 -0.93 -8.31 7.41
N THR A 129 -0.25 -9.33 7.96
CA THR A 129 -0.10 -9.50 9.40
C THR A 129 1.07 -8.69 9.98
N VAL A 130 2.07 -8.32 9.17
CA VAL A 130 3.32 -7.66 9.60
C VAL A 130 3.75 -6.58 8.62
N ALA A 131 4.15 -5.39 9.11
CA ALA A 131 4.59 -4.28 8.24
C ALA A 131 5.74 -4.64 7.26
N PRO A 132 6.76 -5.43 7.64
CA PRO A 132 7.80 -5.85 6.69
C PRO A 132 7.28 -6.75 5.56
N GLY A 133 6.18 -7.48 5.78
CA GLY A 133 5.53 -8.30 4.77
C GLY A 133 4.98 -7.44 3.64
N ALA A 134 4.25 -6.38 3.96
CA ALA A 134 3.73 -5.43 2.98
C ALA A 134 4.85 -4.78 2.13
N LEU A 135 5.99 -4.43 2.73
CA LEU A 135 7.14 -3.89 1.99
C LEU A 135 7.72 -4.89 0.99
N LEU A 136 7.89 -6.16 1.40
CA LEU A 136 8.35 -7.22 0.50
C LEU A 136 7.36 -7.50 -0.61
N GLY A 137 6.07 -7.53 -0.31
CA GLY A 137 5.01 -7.70 -1.30
C GLY A 137 5.01 -6.59 -2.36
N GLY A 138 5.16 -5.33 -1.92
CA GLY A 138 5.34 -4.19 -2.81
C GLY A 138 6.57 -4.31 -3.69
N ALA A 139 7.73 -4.66 -3.11
CA ALA A 139 8.96 -4.83 -3.86
C ALA A 139 8.83 -5.94 -4.93
N ILE A 140 8.17 -7.05 -4.61
CA ILE A 140 7.96 -8.14 -5.55
C ILE A 140 7.02 -7.72 -6.68
N VAL A 141 5.89 -7.09 -6.38
CA VAL A 141 4.93 -6.66 -7.41
C VAL A 141 5.55 -5.64 -8.38
N VAL A 142 6.53 -4.86 -7.95
CA VAL A 142 7.26 -3.94 -8.83
C VAL A 142 8.38 -4.65 -9.59
N LEU A 143 9.25 -5.40 -8.90
CA LEU A 143 10.45 -6.00 -9.51
C LEU A 143 10.12 -7.20 -10.40
N LEU A 144 9.09 -7.97 -10.06
CA LEU A 144 8.75 -9.20 -10.77
C LEU A 144 8.31 -8.93 -12.23
N PRO A 145 7.33 -8.05 -12.51
CA PRO A 145 6.97 -7.72 -13.90
C PRO A 145 8.09 -6.99 -14.65
N GLU A 146 8.96 -6.25 -13.97
CA GLU A 146 10.13 -5.59 -14.58
C GLU A 146 11.17 -6.61 -15.05
N ASN A 147 11.45 -7.65 -14.24
CA ASN A 147 12.33 -8.75 -14.66
C ASN A 147 11.68 -9.61 -15.76
N LEU A 148 10.36 -9.81 -15.70
CA LEU A 148 9.59 -10.53 -16.72
C LEU A 148 9.39 -9.72 -18.01
N ARG A 149 9.90 -8.48 -18.10
CA ARG A 149 9.84 -7.65 -19.31
C ARG A 149 10.48 -8.34 -20.51
N MET A 150 11.43 -9.24 -20.28
CA MET A 150 12.06 -10.07 -21.32
C MET A 150 11.08 -11.03 -22.03
N LEU A 151 9.97 -11.41 -21.40
CA LEU A 151 8.98 -12.34 -21.96
C LEU A 151 7.86 -11.65 -22.76
N ALA A 152 7.88 -10.31 -22.87
CA ALA A 152 6.96 -9.45 -23.63
C ALA A 152 5.48 -9.89 -23.62
N GLN A 153 5.09 -10.79 -24.53
CA GLN A 153 3.72 -11.29 -24.70
C GLN A 153 3.22 -12.17 -23.53
N TRP A 154 4.11 -12.91 -22.84
CA TRP A 154 3.71 -13.82 -21.76
C TRP A 154 3.74 -13.16 -20.37
N ARG A 155 4.10 -11.88 -20.27
CA ARG A 155 4.31 -11.18 -18.99
C ARG A 155 3.12 -11.26 -18.05
N LEU A 156 1.92 -10.93 -18.54
CA LEU A 156 0.69 -10.92 -17.74
C LEU A 156 0.26 -12.34 -17.33
N ALA A 157 0.37 -13.30 -18.25
CA ALA A 157 0.07 -14.70 -17.97
C ALA A 157 1.05 -15.29 -16.94
N ALA A 158 2.35 -15.00 -17.07
CA ALA A 158 3.37 -15.42 -16.13
C ALA A 158 3.15 -14.78 -14.76
N PHE A 159 2.90 -13.47 -14.69
CA PHE A 159 2.63 -12.75 -13.44
C PHE A 159 1.40 -13.32 -12.71
N GLY A 160 0.27 -13.48 -13.42
CA GLY A 160 -0.95 -14.04 -12.84
C GLY A 160 -0.76 -15.48 -12.36
N THR A 161 -0.03 -16.31 -13.13
CA THR A 161 0.28 -17.69 -12.73
C THR A 161 1.15 -17.74 -11.48
N LEU A 162 2.19 -16.90 -11.41
CA LEU A 162 3.10 -16.80 -10.26
C LEU A 162 2.34 -16.36 -9.02
N LEU A 163 1.44 -15.38 -9.18
CA LEU A 163 0.57 -14.90 -8.12
C LEU A 163 -0.35 -16.00 -7.58
N VAL A 164 -1.03 -16.73 -8.47
CA VAL A 164 -1.87 -17.87 -8.06
C VAL A 164 -1.04 -18.93 -7.35
N LEU A 165 0.15 -19.25 -7.86
CA LEU A 165 1.08 -20.19 -7.22
C LEU A 165 1.46 -19.76 -5.80
N VAL A 166 1.80 -18.49 -5.59
CA VAL A 166 2.15 -17.98 -4.25
C VAL A 166 0.94 -18.04 -3.32
N LEU A 167 -0.25 -17.66 -3.78
CA LEU A 167 -1.47 -17.76 -2.97
C LEU A 167 -1.82 -19.21 -2.61
N LEU A 168 -1.55 -20.16 -3.50
CA LEU A 168 -1.75 -21.60 -3.26
C LEU A 168 -0.71 -22.17 -2.29
N THR A 169 0.56 -21.76 -2.40
CA THR A 169 1.63 -22.27 -1.52
C THR A 169 1.64 -21.61 -0.15
N ARG A 170 1.19 -20.36 -0.02
CA ARG A 170 1.23 -19.57 1.22
C ARG A 170 -0.01 -18.66 1.33
N ARG A 171 -1.12 -19.21 1.83
CA ARG A 171 -2.37 -18.45 2.11
C ARG A 171 -2.22 -17.25 3.06
N GLN A 172 -1.14 -17.18 3.83
CA GLN A 172 -0.89 -16.12 4.82
C GLN A 172 0.07 -15.02 4.31
N GLY A 173 0.54 -15.12 3.05
CA GLY A 173 1.57 -14.24 2.47
C GLY A 173 2.99 -14.78 2.62
N LEU A 174 3.96 -14.10 1.99
CA LEU A 174 5.37 -14.52 1.98
C LEU A 174 6.06 -14.34 3.35
N LEU A 175 5.66 -13.31 4.11
CA LEU A 175 6.17 -13.06 5.44
C LEU A 175 5.03 -13.06 6.44
N ASP A 176 5.15 -13.90 7.46
CA ASP A 176 4.05 -14.17 8.38
C ASP A 176 4.50 -14.00 9.84
N ARG A 177 3.59 -13.57 10.73
CA ARG A 177 3.89 -13.34 12.17
C ARG A 177 4.65 -14.49 12.85
N PRO A 178 4.29 -15.78 12.68
CA PRO A 178 5.03 -16.87 13.30
C PRO A 178 6.44 -17.07 12.73
N LEU A 179 6.70 -16.66 11.48
CA LEU A 179 8.00 -16.73 10.82
C LEU A 179 8.95 -15.63 11.33
N LEU A 180 8.43 -14.41 11.51
CA LEU A 180 9.16 -13.28 12.09
C LEU A 180 9.50 -13.50 13.57
N ARG A 181 8.59 -14.12 14.33
CA ARG A 181 8.83 -14.54 15.73
C ARG A 181 10.03 -15.49 15.90
N ARG A 182 10.45 -16.18 14.84
CA ARG A 182 11.62 -17.07 14.84
C ARG A 182 12.95 -16.32 14.71
N PHE A 183 12.95 -15.12 14.12
CA PHE A 183 14.15 -14.33 13.86
C PHE A 183 14.29 -13.11 14.79
N VAL A 184 13.19 -12.54 15.29
CA VAL A 184 13.22 -11.36 16.16
C VAL A 184 12.42 -11.62 17.44
N PRO A 185 13.08 -12.03 18.55
CA PRO A 185 12.41 -12.38 19.81
C PRO A 185 11.90 -11.17 20.64
N TRP A 186 11.92 -9.95 20.09
CA TRP A 186 11.68 -8.71 20.83
C TRP A 186 10.20 -8.30 20.99
N GLN A 187 9.25 -8.96 20.33
CA GLN A 187 7.80 -8.69 20.49
C GLN A 187 7.16 -9.55 21.59
N ARG A 188 7.62 -9.39 22.83
CA ARG A 188 6.92 -9.88 24.04
C ARG A 188 5.97 -8.79 24.55
N ALA A 189 4.80 -8.63 23.93
CA ALA A 189 3.62 -7.99 24.51
C ALA A 189 2.41 -8.19 23.58
#